data_AF-A0A929GZL2-F1
#
_entry.id   AF-A0A929GZL2-F1
#
_cell.length_a   1.000
_cell.length_b   1.000
_cell.length_c   1.000
_cell.angle_alpha   90.00
_cell.angle_beta   90.00
_cell.angle_gamma   90.00
#
_symmetry.space_group_name_H-M   'P 1'
#
loop_
_entity.id
_entity.type
_entity.pdbx_description
1 polymer ?
#
loop_
_entity_poly.entity_id
_entity_poly.type
_entity_poly.pdbx_seq_one_letter_code
_entity_poly.pdbx_strand_id
1 'polypeptide(L)'
;MGRIEKSPAEVARELGEFARRHGLVLADSECLKTHAAKYVELGHCPCVDSRIHCPCEEVMTDIASIGRCECGILLDPVRLCVLEG
;
A
#
# COMPACT_ATOMS: atom_id res chain seq x y z
N MET A 1 21.05 2.68 6.14
CA MET A 1 19.74 2.39 5.53
C MET A 1 19.84 1.12 4.72
N GLY A 2 19.05 0.10 5.06
CA GLY A 2 19.04 -1.17 4.35
C GLY A 2 18.27 -1.04 3.05
N ARG A 3 18.89 -1.39 1.93
CA ARG A 3 18.15 -1.55 0.67
C ARG A 3 17.18 -2.71 0.84
N ILE A 4 15.95 -2.51 0.38
CA ILE A 4 14.99 -3.62 0.25
C ILE A 4 15.56 -4.54 -0.83
N GLU A 5 15.82 -5.81 -0.50
CA GLU A 5 16.36 -6.79 -1.45
C GLU A 5 15.32 -7.24 -2.50
N LYS A 6 14.08 -6.77 -2.37
CA LYS A 6 12.95 -7.11 -3.25
C LYS A 6 12.92 -6.22 -4.48
N SER A 7 12.53 -6.79 -5.61
CA SER A 7 12.22 -6.02 -6.81
C SER A 7 10.85 -5.30 -6.68
N PRO A 8 10.63 -4.19 -7.42
CA PRO A 8 9.32 -3.52 -7.44
C PRO A 8 8.17 -4.46 -7.85
N ALA A 9 8.45 -5.43 -8.72
CA ALA A 9 7.46 -6.43 -9.14
C ALA A 9 7.07 -7.38 -7.98
N GLU A 10 8.03 -7.76 -7.14
CA GLU A 10 7.74 -8.58 -5.96
C GLU A 10 6.92 -7.81 -4.94
N VAL A 11 7.25 -6.53 -4.70
CA VAL A 11 6.46 -5.68 -3.79
C VAL A 11 5.04 -5.52 -4.31
N ALA A 12 4.85 -5.25 -5.60
CA ALA A 12 3.53 -5.16 -6.21
C ALA A 12 2.74 -6.47 -6.08
N ARG A 13 3.40 -7.62 -6.26
CA ARG A 13 2.79 -8.95 -6.08
C ARG A 13 2.35 -9.17 -4.64
N GLU A 14 3.22 -8.89 -3.66
CA GLU A 14 2.90 -9.03 -2.24
C GLU A 14 1.73 -8.13 -1.83
N LEU A 15 1.70 -6.89 -2.33
CA LEU A 15 0.56 -5.98 -2.11
C LEU A 15 -0.73 -6.53 -2.72
N GLY A 16 -0.66 -7.17 -3.89
CA GLY A 16 -1.82 -7.83 -4.50
C GLY A 16 -2.31 -9.05 -3.70
N GLU A 17 -1.39 -9.85 -3.18
CA GLU A 17 -1.72 -10.98 -2.30
C GLU A 17 -2.35 -10.50 -0.99
N PHE A 18 -1.80 -9.43 -0.41
CA PHE A 18 -2.35 -8.77 0.78
C PHE A 18 -3.75 -8.22 0.50
N ALA A 19 -3.94 -7.47 -0.58
CA ALA A 19 -5.22 -6.90 -0.95
C ALA A 19 -6.29 -7.99 -1.09
N ARG A 20 -5.99 -9.05 -1.84
CA ARG A 20 -6.89 -10.20 -2.03
C ARG A 20 -7.24 -10.89 -0.72
N ARG A 21 -6.27 -11.06 0.18
CA ARG A 21 -6.49 -11.71 1.48
C ARG A 21 -7.43 -10.92 2.38
N HIS A 22 -7.42 -9.60 2.25
CA HIS A 22 -8.18 -8.69 3.12
C HIS A 22 -9.42 -8.08 2.44
N GLY A 23 -9.75 -8.47 1.21
CA GLY A 23 -10.90 -7.92 0.47
C GLY A 23 -10.71 -6.48 0.01
N LEU A 24 -9.46 -6.02 -0.09
CA LEU A 24 -9.09 -4.68 -0.53
C LEU A 24 -8.89 -4.65 -2.04
N VAL A 25 -8.91 -3.45 -2.59
CA VAL A 25 -8.52 -3.18 -3.97
C VAL A 25 -7.22 -2.40 -4.00
N LEU A 26 -6.42 -2.64 -5.03
CA LEU A 26 -5.22 -1.86 -5.29
C LEU A 26 -5.59 -0.60 -6.07
N ALA A 27 -4.81 0.46 -5.89
CA ALA A 27 -4.80 1.59 -6.80
C ALA A 27 -4.47 1.14 -8.23
N ASP A 28 -4.64 2.05 -9.20
CA ASP A 28 -4.35 1.74 -10.59
C ASP A 28 -2.90 1.24 -10.79
N SER A 29 -2.69 0.55 -11.91
CA SER A 29 -1.43 -0.13 -12.20
C SER A 29 -0.22 0.81 -12.28
N GLU A 30 -0.38 2.06 -12.72
CA GLU A 30 0.69 3.05 -12.77
C GLU A 30 1.04 3.57 -11.37
N CYS A 31 0.04 3.88 -10.53
CA CYS A 31 0.27 4.24 -9.14
C CYS A 31 0.97 3.12 -8.37
N LEU A 32 0.53 1.87 -8.54
CA LEU A 32 1.16 0.72 -7.89
C LEU A 32 2.63 0.53 -8.30
N LYS A 33 2.92 0.61 -9.60
CA LYS A 33 4.30 0.51 -10.12
C LYS A 33 5.19 1.62 -9.56
N THR A 34 4.70 2.86 -9.60
CA THR A 34 5.43 4.03 -9.09
C THR A 34 5.70 3.90 -7.60
N HIS A 35 4.70 3.47 -6.82
CA HIS A 35 4.86 3.26 -5.39
C HIS A 35 5.88 2.16 -5.08
N ALA A 36 5.77 1.01 -5.74
CA ALA A 36 6.68 -0.11 -5.52
C ALA A 36 8.13 0.26 -5.84
N ALA A 37 8.36 1.00 -6.93
CA ALA A 37 9.69 1.51 -7.29
C ALA A 37 10.24 2.45 -6.22
N LYS A 38 9.44 3.42 -5.75
CA LYS A 38 9.85 4.37 -4.70
C LYS A 38 10.11 3.67 -3.36
N TYR A 39 9.27 2.72 -2.97
CA TYR A 39 9.47 1.97 -1.72
C TYR A 39 10.80 1.19 -1.73
N VAL A 40 11.14 0.56 -2.86
CA VAL A 40 12.42 -0.16 -3.00
C VAL A 40 13.61 0.80 -2.98
N GLU A 41 13.49 1.97 -3.63
CA GLU A 41 14.52 3.01 -3.65
C GLU A 41 14.78 3.63 -2.27
N LEU A 42 13.72 3.96 -1.54
CA LEU A 42 13.77 4.67 -0.26
C LEU A 42 14.01 3.74 0.93
N GLY A 43 13.49 2.50 0.88
CA GLY A 43 13.52 1.56 1.99
C GLY A 43 12.45 1.78 3.06
N HIS A 44 11.41 2.56 2.75
CA HIS A 44 10.25 2.86 3.61
C HIS A 44 9.05 3.32 2.76
N CYS A 45 7.83 3.44 3.32
CA CYS A 45 6.69 3.99 2.55
C CYS A 45 7.07 5.40 2.07
N PRO A 46 6.83 5.72 0.78
CA PRO A 46 7.13 7.01 0.19
C PRO A 46 6.29 8.19 0.74
N CYS A 47 5.28 7.92 1.56
CA CYS A 47 4.38 8.92 2.15
C CYS A 47 4.54 9.04 3.66
N VAL A 48 5.16 8.06 4.32
CA VAL A 48 5.36 8.04 5.79
C VAL A 48 6.71 7.40 6.08
N ASP A 49 7.73 8.23 6.33
CA ASP A 49 9.13 7.78 6.40
C ASP A 49 9.43 6.84 7.58
N SER A 50 8.61 6.89 8.65
CA SER A 50 8.73 5.99 9.80
C SER A 50 8.30 4.56 9.50
N ARG A 51 7.59 4.32 8.40
CA ARG A 51 7.04 3.00 8.04
C ARG A 51 7.99 2.26 7.11
N ILE A 52 8.87 1.46 7.68
CA ILE A 52 9.96 0.77 6.95
C ILE A 52 9.53 -0.47 6.15
N HIS A 53 8.27 -0.90 6.31
CA HIS A 53 7.71 -2.07 5.61
C HIS A 53 6.48 -1.68 4.79
N CYS A 54 6.32 -2.32 3.63
CA CYS A 54 5.13 -2.21 2.79
C CYS A 54 4.67 -3.62 2.37
N PRO A 55 3.43 -4.05 2.68
CA PRO A 55 2.43 -3.33 3.50
C PRO A 55 2.92 -3.07 4.94
N CYS A 56 2.59 -1.89 5.49
CA CYS A 56 2.96 -1.51 6.86
C CYS A 56 2.02 -2.15 7.89
N GLU A 57 2.45 -2.24 9.15
CA GLU A 57 1.65 -2.85 10.22
C GLU A 57 0.37 -2.05 10.49
N GLU A 58 0.44 -0.73 10.32
CA GLU A 58 -0.68 0.21 10.52
C GLU A 58 -1.66 0.26 9.35
N VAL A 59 -1.38 -0.44 8.23
CA VAL A 59 -2.17 -0.34 7.00
C VAL A 59 -3.66 -0.63 7.22
N MET A 60 -3.98 -1.64 8.05
CA MET A 60 -5.36 -2.01 8.33
C MET A 60 -6.05 -0.99 9.26
N THR A 61 -5.29 -0.36 10.15
CA THR A 61 -5.78 0.73 11.01
C THR A 61 -6.12 1.96 10.19
N ASP A 62 -5.25 2.35 9.26
CA ASP A 62 -5.53 3.45 8.34
C ASP A 62 -6.78 3.15 7.52
N ILE A 63 -6.87 1.96 6.93
CA ILE A 63 -8.03 1.53 6.14
C ILE A 63 -9.30 1.57 6.99
N ALA A 64 -9.23 1.11 8.24
CA ALA A 64 -10.35 1.16 9.17
C ALA A 64 -10.71 2.58 9.63
N SER A 65 -9.84 3.57 9.45
CA SER A 65 -10.10 4.96 9.83
C SER A 65 -10.57 5.81 8.64
N ILE A 66 -9.90 5.69 7.49
CA ILE A 66 -10.07 6.59 6.34
C ILE A 66 -10.42 5.84 5.03
N GLY A 67 -10.62 4.52 5.06
CA GLY A 67 -11.00 3.72 3.89
C GLY A 67 -9.84 3.39 2.94
N ARG A 68 -8.61 3.79 3.27
CA ARG A 68 -7.39 3.51 2.50
C ARG A 68 -6.16 3.56 3.39
N CYS A 69 -5.03 3.07 2.90
CA CYS A 69 -3.75 3.38 3.53
C CYS A 69 -3.33 4.84 3.28
N GLU A 70 -2.45 5.39 4.11
CA GLU A 70 -1.88 6.74 3.95
C GLU A 70 -1.32 6.98 2.54
N CYS A 71 -0.64 5.96 1.99
CA CYS A 71 0.00 6.03 0.68
C CYS A 71 -1.02 5.90 -0.49
N GLY A 72 -2.30 5.59 -0.21
CA GLY A 72 -3.39 5.48 -1.18
C GLY A 72 -3.35 4.25 -2.11
N ILE A 73 -2.49 3.27 -1.84
CA ILE A 73 -2.29 2.09 -2.69
C ILE A 73 -3.24 0.93 -2.36
N LEU A 74 -3.57 0.77 -1.09
CA LEU A 74 -4.54 -0.21 -0.62
C LEU A 74 -5.80 0.53 -0.21
N LEU A 75 -6.92 0.13 -0.79
CA LEU A 75 -8.19 0.81 -0.74
C LEU A 75 -9.26 -0.19 -0.28
N ASP A 76 -10.14 0.22 0.63
CA ASP A 76 -11.32 -0.57 0.99
C ASP A 76 -12.53 -0.07 0.18
N PRO A 77 -13.01 -0.87 -0.79
CA PRO A 77 -14.08 -0.42 -1.68
C PRO A 77 -15.40 -0.19 -0.95
N VAL A 78 -15.64 -0.91 0.15
CA VAL A 78 -16.89 -0.79 0.93
C VAL A 78 -16.92 0.55 1.66
N ARG A 79 -15.83 0.90 2.34
CA ARG A 79 -15.71 2.13 3.13
C ARG A 79 -15.59 3.37 2.24
N LEU A 80 -14.94 3.27 1.09
CA LEU A 80 -14.89 4.37 0.13
C LEU A 80 -16.28 4.68 -0.47
N CYS A 81 -17.08 3.65 -0.81
CA CYS A 81 -18.44 3.88 -1.29
C CYS A 81 -19.35 4.52 -0.23
N VAL A 82 -19.11 4.31 1.07
CA VAL A 82 -19.89 4.92 2.15
C VAL A 82 -19.54 6.40 2.37
N LEU A 83 -18.37 6.86 1.91
CA LEU A 83 -17.95 8.26 2.01
C LEU A 83 -18.45 9.14 0.84
N GLU A 84 -18.96 8.53 -0.23
CA GLU A 84 -19.57 9.23 -1.38
C GLU A 84 -21.10 9.31 -1.30
N GLY A 85 -21.71 8.87 -0.18
CA GLY A 85 -23.17 8.82 0.05
C GLY A 85 -23.69 9.85 1.04
#